data_AF-A0A856MHI2-F1
#
_entry.id   AF-A0A856MHI2-F1
#
_cell.length_a   1.000
_cell.length_b   1.000
_cell.length_c   1.000
_cell.angle_alpha   90.00
_cell.angle_beta   90.00
_cell.angle_gamma   90.00
#
_symmetry.space_group_name_H-M   'P 1'
#
loop_
_entity.id
_entity.type
_entity.pdbx_description
1 polymer ?
#
loop_
_entity_poly.entity_id
_entity_poly.type
_entity_poly.pdbx_seq_one_letter_code
_entity_poly.pdbx_strand_id
1 'polypeptide(L)'
;MFKRLLLLLCCAIAGSSAVLFFFWQQATQLPTWYSNPSTTASLPAKTEQNETQIQPSQQQVLSKISDHLKGANAKREVQLDANEVNTLILSGIAQTSDKSRLAQAVVKTNTQIQDGKISAGAVIDFRTIPLNELPSQEQVAISKLLSTVPILKYRPVYIEVEGKPKVHNKQISLDETTRVKLGSLSLTLSDMYQRFGLDEKRLNQQVANELKKLPVEVKDVEVMGDRLVVRG
;
A
#
# COMPACT_ATOMS: atom_id res chain seq x y z
N MET A 1 50.82 18.01 -14.06
CA MET A 1 49.86 16.90 -14.28
C MET A 1 48.77 16.82 -13.20
N PHE A 2 49.07 17.15 -11.93
CA PHE A 2 48.10 17.13 -10.80
C PHE A 2 46.79 17.93 -11.02
N LYS A 3 46.84 19.11 -11.63
CA LYS A 3 45.65 19.94 -11.91
C LYS A 3 44.61 19.25 -12.81
N ARG A 4 45.05 18.45 -13.79
CA ARG A 4 44.16 17.71 -14.72
C ARG A 4 43.54 16.49 -14.05
N LEU A 5 44.29 15.82 -13.17
CA LEU A 5 43.80 14.70 -12.36
C LEU A 5 42.75 15.18 -11.33
N LEU A 6 43.00 16.32 -10.67
CA LEU A 6 42.06 16.94 -9.72
C LEU A 6 40.75 17.35 -10.42
N LEU A 7 40.82 17.92 -11.62
CA LEU A 7 39.66 18.28 -12.43
C LEU A 7 38.82 17.06 -12.82
N LEU A 8 39.46 15.98 -13.27
CA LEU A 8 38.77 14.73 -13.60
C LEU A 8 38.12 14.08 -12.37
N LEU A 9 38.79 14.12 -11.21
CA LEU A 9 38.24 13.63 -9.95
C LEU A 9 37.02 14.46 -9.52
N CYS A 10 37.10 15.79 -9.58
CA CYS A 10 35.97 16.67 -9.29
C CYS A 10 34.79 16.45 -10.24
N CYS A 11 35.04 16.26 -11.54
CA CYS A 11 33.98 15.95 -12.51
C CYS A 11 33.34 14.58 -12.24
N ALA A 12 34.12 13.55 -11.88
CA ALA A 12 33.60 12.24 -11.54
C ALA A 12 32.76 12.26 -10.26
N ILE A 13 33.20 12.99 -9.24
CA ILE A 13 32.45 13.18 -7.99
C ILE A 13 31.16 13.95 -8.27
N ALA A 14 31.24 15.11 -8.96
CA ALA A 14 30.07 15.93 -9.27
C ALA A 14 29.03 15.17 -10.12
N GLY A 15 29.49 14.42 -11.13
CA GLY A 15 28.61 13.57 -11.95
C GLY A 15 27.92 12.48 -11.13
N SER A 16 28.65 11.80 -10.25
CA SER A 16 28.10 10.75 -9.38
C SER A 16 27.10 11.33 -8.36
N SER A 17 27.41 12.50 -7.79
CA SER A 17 26.52 13.20 -6.86
C SER A 17 25.22 13.65 -7.53
N ALA A 18 25.26 14.13 -8.78
CA ALA A 18 24.07 14.53 -9.53
C ALA A 18 23.15 13.34 -9.82
N VAL A 19 23.70 12.19 -10.20
CA VAL A 19 22.92 10.96 -10.44
C VAL A 19 22.27 10.48 -9.13
N LEU A 20 23.02 10.42 -8.04
CA LEU A 20 22.48 10.04 -6.73
C LEU A 20 21.38 11.01 -6.27
N PHE A 21 21.56 12.31 -6.48
CA PHE A 21 20.55 13.32 -6.15
C PHE A 21 19.27 13.16 -6.97
N PHE A 22 19.38 12.86 -8.26
CA PHE A 22 18.22 12.65 -9.12
C PHE A 22 17.41 11.41 -8.71
N PHE A 23 18.08 10.28 -8.45
CA PHE A 23 17.42 9.08 -7.95
C PHE A 23 16.79 9.29 -6.56
N TRP A 24 17.47 10.04 -5.70
CA TRP A 24 16.92 10.47 -4.42
C TRP A 24 15.64 11.29 -4.63
N GLN A 25 15.68 12.31 -5.47
CA GLN A 25 14.51 13.15 -5.77
C GLN A 25 13.34 12.31 -6.31
N GLN A 26 13.60 11.35 -7.19
CA GLN A 26 12.61 10.44 -7.74
C GLN A 26 11.96 9.52 -6.68
N ALA A 27 12.76 8.87 -5.84
CA ALA A 27 12.25 8.07 -4.73
C ALA A 27 11.53 8.92 -3.67
N THR A 28 11.71 10.24 -3.71
CA THR A 28 11.21 11.17 -2.69
C THR A 28 10.01 12.02 -3.10
N GLN A 29 9.50 11.85 -4.31
CA GLN A 29 8.29 12.57 -4.72
C GLN A 29 7.05 11.99 -4.04
N LEU A 30 6.30 12.88 -3.39
CA LEU A 30 4.96 12.58 -2.92
C LEU A 30 3.97 12.90 -4.05
N PRO A 31 2.90 12.11 -4.21
CA PRO A 31 1.94 12.31 -5.28
C PRO A 31 1.12 13.59 -5.05
N THR A 32 0.63 14.18 -6.13
CA THR A 32 -0.12 15.46 -6.09
C THR A 32 -1.38 15.40 -5.25
N TRP A 33 -2.04 14.24 -5.18
CA TRP A 33 -3.21 14.03 -4.33
C TRP A 33 -2.89 14.13 -2.84
N TYR A 34 -1.63 13.94 -2.41
CA TYR A 34 -1.28 14.06 -0.99
C TYR A 34 -1.48 15.47 -0.46
N SER A 35 -1.20 16.47 -1.29
CA SER A 35 -1.37 17.90 -1.01
C SER A 35 -2.80 18.40 -1.22
N ASN A 36 -3.65 17.62 -1.89
CA ASN A 36 -5.04 18.01 -2.21
C ASN A 36 -6.04 17.26 -1.30
N PRO A 37 -6.90 17.96 -0.55
CA PRO A 37 -7.78 17.32 0.43
C PRO A 37 -8.98 16.55 -0.17
N SER A 38 -9.22 16.62 -1.48
CA SER A 38 -10.53 16.29 -2.07
C SER A 38 -10.81 14.81 -2.34
N THR A 39 -9.83 13.90 -2.22
CA THR A 39 -9.99 12.49 -2.64
C THR A 39 -9.34 11.48 -1.69
N THR A 40 -8.86 11.92 -0.53
CA THR A 40 -7.95 11.12 0.29
C THR A 40 -8.54 10.77 1.65
N ALA A 41 -8.44 9.49 2.02
CA ALA A 41 -8.75 9.04 3.36
C ALA A 41 -7.46 9.06 4.21
N SER A 42 -7.52 9.67 5.39
CA SER A 42 -6.35 9.83 6.28
C SER A 42 -6.58 9.01 7.55
N LEU A 43 -5.54 8.36 8.08
CA LEU A 43 -5.60 7.89 9.47
C LEU A 43 -5.23 9.08 10.39
N PRO A 44 -6.09 9.46 11.34
CA PRO A 44 -5.73 10.49 12.30
C PRO A 44 -4.71 9.95 13.32
N ALA A 45 -3.81 10.82 13.79
CA ALA A 45 -2.98 10.54 14.96
C ALA A 45 -3.88 10.26 16.17
N LYS A 46 -3.55 9.20 16.92
CA LYS A 46 -4.39 8.65 17.99
C LYS A 46 -4.69 9.70 19.07
N THR A 47 -5.88 10.28 18.97
CA THR A 47 -6.57 10.99 20.05
C THR A 47 -7.87 10.22 20.25
N GLU A 48 -8.21 9.87 21.50
CA GLU A 48 -9.27 8.92 21.89
C GLU A 48 -10.70 9.30 21.43
N GLN A 49 -10.88 10.39 20.68
CA GLN A 49 -12.17 10.88 20.19
C GLN A 49 -12.49 10.56 18.72
N ASN A 50 -11.57 9.97 17.94
CA ASN A 50 -11.73 9.85 16.47
C ASN A 50 -11.90 8.43 15.90
N GLU A 51 -12.16 7.41 16.72
CA GLU A 51 -12.62 6.10 16.21
C GLU A 51 -13.99 6.18 15.50
N THR A 52 -14.72 7.30 15.66
CA THR A 52 -16.12 7.45 15.27
C THR A 52 -16.37 7.70 13.78
N GLN A 53 -15.37 8.06 12.97
CA GLN A 53 -15.60 8.44 11.56
C GLN A 53 -15.17 7.38 10.52
N ILE A 54 -14.15 6.55 10.80
CA ILE A 54 -13.73 5.46 9.89
C ILE A 54 -14.71 4.29 9.95
N GLN A 55 -15.20 3.95 11.15
CA GLN A 55 -16.17 2.86 11.36
C GLN A 55 -17.43 3.00 10.49
N PRO A 56 -18.20 4.11 10.51
CA PRO A 56 -19.47 4.19 9.77
C PRO A 56 -19.30 3.98 8.27
N SER A 57 -18.22 4.51 7.68
CA SER A 57 -17.93 4.33 6.25
C SER A 57 -17.59 2.88 5.89
N GLN A 58 -16.84 2.18 6.75
CA GLN A 58 -16.53 0.76 6.55
C GLN A 58 -17.79 -0.10 6.68
N GLN A 59 -18.60 0.13 7.70
CA GLN A 59 -19.83 -0.63 7.93
C GLN A 59 -20.84 -0.44 6.79
N GLN A 60 -20.89 0.75 6.19
CA GLN A 60 -21.66 1.00 4.97
C GLN A 60 -21.17 0.17 3.78
N VAL A 61 -19.85 0.11 3.53
CA VAL A 61 -19.33 -0.71 2.41
C VAL A 61 -19.51 -2.20 2.68
N LEU A 62 -19.26 -2.67 3.91
CA LEU A 62 -19.44 -4.09 4.27
C LEU A 62 -20.91 -4.51 4.26
N SER A 63 -21.83 -3.65 4.69
CA SER A 63 -23.28 -3.93 4.59
C SER A 63 -23.72 -3.98 3.14
N LYS A 64 -23.29 -3.02 2.28
CA LYS A 64 -23.53 -3.08 0.83
C LYS A 64 -23.07 -4.41 0.23
N ILE A 65 -21.86 -4.88 0.58
CA ILE A 65 -21.35 -6.17 0.12
C ILE A 65 -22.23 -7.31 0.66
N SER A 66 -22.50 -7.33 1.97
CA SER A 66 -23.31 -8.39 2.59
C SER A 66 -24.72 -8.49 2.02
N ASP A 67 -25.40 -7.36 1.82
CA ASP A 67 -26.77 -7.32 1.31
C ASP A 67 -26.84 -7.80 -0.14
N HIS A 68 -25.84 -7.46 -0.95
CA HIS A 68 -25.77 -7.89 -2.35
C HIS A 68 -25.36 -9.36 -2.51
N LEU A 69 -24.51 -9.89 -1.62
CA LEU A 69 -24.04 -11.27 -1.68
C LEU A 69 -24.96 -12.28 -0.98
N LYS A 70 -25.65 -11.88 0.11
CA LYS A 70 -26.61 -12.72 0.84
C LYS A 70 -28.06 -12.54 0.37
N GLY A 71 -28.39 -11.41 -0.25
CA GLY A 71 -29.73 -11.13 -0.76
C GLY A 71 -30.13 -12.02 -1.93
N ALA A 72 -31.44 -12.06 -2.23
CA ALA A 72 -32.02 -12.82 -3.35
C ALA A 72 -31.68 -12.24 -4.75
N ASN A 73 -30.59 -11.46 -4.87
CA ASN A 73 -30.13 -10.93 -6.14
C ASN A 73 -29.62 -12.04 -7.05
N ALA A 74 -30.17 -12.12 -8.26
CA ALA A 74 -29.91 -13.20 -9.21
C ALA A 74 -28.43 -13.40 -9.58
N LYS A 75 -27.59 -12.37 -9.40
CA LYS A 75 -26.16 -12.40 -9.76
C LYS A 75 -25.18 -12.53 -8.58
N ARG A 76 -25.63 -12.38 -7.32
CA ARG A 76 -24.75 -12.32 -6.12
C ARG A 76 -23.45 -11.56 -6.37
N GLU A 77 -23.59 -10.34 -6.87
CA GLU A 77 -22.50 -9.49 -7.33
C GLU A 77 -22.67 -8.09 -6.75
N VAL A 78 -21.55 -7.48 -6.36
CA VAL A 78 -21.47 -6.08 -5.93
C VAL A 78 -20.32 -5.39 -6.64
N GLN A 79 -20.56 -4.15 -7.07
CA GLN A 79 -19.54 -3.30 -7.68
C GLN A 79 -19.10 -2.25 -6.66
N LEU A 80 -17.78 -2.11 -6.52
CA LEU A 80 -17.14 -1.15 -5.65
C LEU A 80 -16.41 -0.10 -6.51
N ASP A 81 -16.61 1.18 -6.23
CA ASP A 81 -15.72 2.23 -6.75
C ASP A 81 -14.41 2.33 -5.98
N ALA A 82 -13.51 3.17 -6.51
CA ALA A 82 -12.23 3.45 -5.92
C ALA A 82 -12.30 3.97 -4.47
N ASN A 83 -13.31 4.77 -4.11
CA ASN A 83 -13.45 5.29 -2.74
C ASN A 83 -13.87 4.18 -1.79
N GLU A 84 -14.83 3.34 -2.19
CA GLU A 84 -15.25 2.17 -1.41
C GLU A 84 -14.07 1.21 -1.19
N VAL A 85 -13.27 0.96 -2.21
CA VAL A 85 -12.06 0.13 -2.09
C VAL A 85 -10.99 0.80 -1.21
N ASN A 86 -10.79 2.11 -1.33
CA ASN A 86 -9.88 2.86 -0.44
C ASN A 86 -10.29 2.74 1.03
N THR A 87 -11.59 2.82 1.33
CA THR A 87 -12.13 2.65 2.69
C THR A 87 -11.85 1.24 3.22
N LEU A 88 -12.00 0.20 2.40
CA LEU A 88 -11.69 -1.18 2.80
C LEU A 88 -10.18 -1.37 3.07
N ILE A 89 -9.31 -0.81 2.24
CA ILE A 89 -7.85 -0.85 2.44
C ILE A 89 -7.47 -0.15 3.73
N LEU A 90 -7.97 1.07 3.93
CA LEU A 90 -7.70 1.86 5.14
C LEU A 90 -8.13 1.10 6.38
N SER A 91 -9.30 0.46 6.33
CA SER A 91 -9.76 -0.36 7.42
C SER A 91 -8.92 -1.61 7.63
N GLY A 92 -8.47 -2.30 6.56
CA GLY A 92 -7.62 -3.48 6.70
C GLY A 92 -6.29 -3.14 7.38
N ILE A 93 -5.73 -1.98 7.05
CA ILE A 93 -4.54 -1.44 7.72
C ILE A 93 -4.83 -1.19 9.21
N ALA A 94 -5.98 -0.62 9.56
CA ALA A 94 -6.35 -0.36 10.95
C ALA A 94 -6.69 -1.63 11.76
N GLN A 95 -7.18 -2.70 11.11
CA GLN A 95 -7.70 -3.91 11.77
C GLN A 95 -6.68 -5.06 11.90
N THR A 96 -5.52 -4.97 11.24
CA THR A 96 -4.45 -5.96 11.45
C THR A 96 -4.08 -6.00 12.94
N SER A 97 -4.29 -7.16 13.56
CA SER A 97 -4.55 -7.35 14.99
C SER A 97 -3.51 -6.75 15.95
N ASP A 98 -4.00 -6.42 17.14
CA ASP A 98 -3.34 -5.74 18.27
C ASP A 98 -2.78 -4.34 17.98
N LYS A 99 -3.70 -3.36 17.91
CA LYS A 99 -3.38 -1.93 18.05
C LYS A 99 -2.20 -1.50 17.17
N SER A 100 -2.13 -2.03 15.94
CA SER A 100 -0.96 -1.98 15.05
C SER A 100 -0.31 -0.61 15.10
N ARG A 101 0.78 -0.51 15.87
CA ARG A 101 1.60 0.69 15.97
C ARG A 101 2.18 1.05 14.59
N LEU A 102 2.21 0.08 13.67
CA LEU A 102 2.54 0.26 12.27
C LEU A 102 1.45 1.00 11.47
N ALA A 103 0.16 0.84 11.82
CA ALA A 103 -0.92 1.59 11.17
C ALA A 103 -0.78 3.11 11.39
N GLN A 104 -0.15 3.52 12.50
CA GLN A 104 0.16 4.94 12.79
C GLN A 104 1.20 5.54 11.83
N ALA A 105 1.94 4.69 11.11
CA ALA A 105 2.85 5.14 10.06
C ALA A 105 2.10 5.57 8.79
N VAL A 106 0.90 5.02 8.56
CA VAL A 106 0.14 5.35 7.36
C VAL A 106 -0.54 6.70 7.56
N VAL A 107 -0.09 7.71 6.82
CA VAL A 107 -0.58 9.07 6.92
C VAL A 107 -1.88 9.23 6.11
N LYS A 108 -1.85 8.72 4.87
CA LYS A 108 -2.96 8.85 3.91
C LYS A 108 -2.98 7.67 2.94
N THR A 109 -4.16 7.28 2.49
CA THR A 109 -4.36 6.31 1.41
C THR A 109 -5.20 6.87 0.28
N ASN A 110 -4.91 6.43 -0.92
CA ASN A 110 -5.63 6.78 -2.12
C ASN A 110 -5.75 5.54 -3.01
N THR A 111 -6.94 5.32 -3.55
CA THR A 111 -7.17 4.26 -4.53
C THR A 111 -7.72 4.88 -5.81
N GLN A 112 -7.29 4.37 -6.95
CA GLN A 112 -7.83 4.69 -8.26
C GLN A 112 -8.12 3.39 -9.01
N ILE A 113 -9.22 3.35 -9.76
CA ILE A 113 -9.54 2.24 -10.66
C ILE A 113 -9.77 2.86 -12.02
N GLN A 114 -8.85 2.60 -12.95
CA GLN A 114 -8.83 3.18 -14.30
C GLN A 114 -8.20 2.17 -15.26
N ASP A 115 -8.66 2.16 -16.51
CA ASP A 115 -8.12 1.29 -17.57
C ASP A 115 -8.10 -0.21 -17.20
N GLY A 116 -9.09 -0.64 -16.41
CA GLY A 116 -9.20 -2.02 -15.93
C GLY A 116 -8.11 -2.43 -14.95
N LYS A 117 -7.42 -1.47 -14.31
CA LYS A 117 -6.43 -1.68 -13.26
C LYS A 117 -6.84 -0.95 -11.99
N ILE A 118 -6.42 -1.47 -10.85
CA ILE A 118 -6.48 -0.79 -9.56
C ILE A 118 -5.08 -0.30 -9.18
N SER A 119 -5.00 0.95 -8.72
CA SER A 119 -3.82 1.56 -8.11
C SER A 119 -4.16 1.89 -6.67
N ALA A 120 -3.59 1.14 -5.72
CA ALA A 120 -3.76 1.35 -4.29
C ALA A 120 -2.47 1.93 -3.71
N GLY A 121 -2.55 3.17 -3.22
CA GLY A 121 -1.41 3.95 -2.77
C GLY A 121 -1.53 4.40 -1.31
N ALA A 122 -0.39 4.49 -0.62
CA ALA A 122 -0.28 5.00 0.73
C ALA A 122 0.95 5.90 0.90
N VAL A 123 0.79 6.99 1.64
CA VAL A 123 1.92 7.76 2.18
C VAL A 123 2.22 7.25 3.57
N ILE A 124 3.45 6.75 3.77
CA ILE A 124 3.89 6.12 5.02
C ILE A 124 5.05 6.91 5.62
N ASP A 125 4.91 7.34 6.87
CA ASP A 125 5.96 7.95 7.67
C ASP A 125 6.48 6.95 8.72
N PHE A 126 7.58 6.27 8.39
CA PHE A 126 8.18 5.28 9.29
C PHE A 126 8.77 5.90 10.57
N ARG A 127 8.94 7.23 10.63
CA ARG A 127 9.46 7.93 11.81
C ARG A 127 8.46 7.96 12.97
N THR A 128 7.17 7.75 12.68
CA THR A 128 6.13 7.73 13.71
C THR A 128 5.97 6.35 14.35
N ILE A 129 6.69 5.33 13.85
CA ILE A 129 6.62 3.97 14.39
C ILE A 129 7.39 3.91 15.73
N PRO A 130 6.72 3.60 16.86
CA PRO A 130 7.40 3.36 18.13
C PRO A 130 8.05 1.98 18.11
N LEU A 131 9.27 1.88 17.56
CA LEU A 131 9.99 0.61 17.39
C LEU A 131 10.11 -0.18 18.70
N ASN A 132 10.34 0.51 19.82
CA ASN A 132 10.45 -0.11 21.15
C ASN A 132 9.15 -0.75 21.66
N GLU A 133 8.00 -0.43 21.04
CA GLU A 133 6.69 -0.96 21.41
C GLU A 133 6.21 -2.08 20.46
N LEU A 134 6.99 -2.39 19.42
CA LEU A 134 6.66 -3.49 18.51
C LEU A 134 7.11 -4.85 19.08
N PRO A 135 6.46 -5.96 18.71
CA PRO A 135 7.00 -7.30 18.93
C PRO A 135 8.41 -7.46 18.34
N SER A 136 9.29 -8.23 18.99
CA SER A 136 10.71 -8.36 18.61
C SER A 136 10.92 -8.73 17.13
N GLN A 137 10.06 -9.56 16.56
CA GLN A 137 10.12 -9.93 15.15
C GLN A 137 9.86 -8.75 14.20
N GLU A 138 8.89 -7.89 14.54
CA GLU A 138 8.57 -6.69 13.79
C GLU A 138 9.68 -5.64 13.92
N GLN A 139 10.26 -5.49 15.12
CA GLN A 139 11.41 -4.61 15.35
C GLN A 139 12.58 -4.95 14.41
N VAL A 140 12.92 -6.24 14.32
CA VAL A 140 14.01 -6.71 13.45
C VAL A 140 13.67 -6.48 11.98
N ALA A 141 12.44 -6.79 11.56
CA ALA A 141 12.02 -6.60 10.17
C ALA A 141 12.06 -5.13 9.75
N ILE A 142 11.50 -4.23 10.56
CA ILE A 142 11.52 -2.79 10.29
C ILE A 142 12.95 -2.25 10.36
N SER A 143 13.76 -2.65 11.33
CA SER A 143 15.16 -2.21 11.42
C SER A 143 15.99 -2.62 10.19
N LYS A 144 15.77 -3.83 9.68
CA LYS A 144 16.40 -4.31 8.44
C LYS A 144 15.93 -3.49 7.23
N LEU A 145 14.63 -3.22 7.13
CA LEU A 145 14.06 -2.40 6.07
C LEU A 145 14.65 -0.98 6.08
N LEU A 146 14.66 -0.31 7.23
CA LEU A 146 15.23 1.02 7.40
C LEU A 146 16.73 1.08 7.12
N SER A 147 17.44 -0.04 7.30
CA SER A 147 18.87 -0.14 6.96
C SER A 147 19.12 -0.39 5.48
N THR A 148 18.22 -1.15 4.82
CA THR A 148 18.28 -1.45 3.39
C THR A 148 17.85 -0.25 2.54
N VAL A 149 16.87 0.50 3.03
CA VAL A 149 16.31 1.68 2.36
C VAL A 149 16.41 2.88 3.31
N PRO A 150 17.60 3.51 3.43
CA PRO A 150 17.86 4.55 4.42
C PRO A 150 16.93 5.75 4.34
N ILE A 151 16.38 6.04 3.15
CA ILE A 151 15.49 7.18 2.94
C ILE A 151 14.24 7.14 3.83
N LEU A 152 13.79 5.95 4.20
CA LEU A 152 12.62 5.74 5.07
C LEU A 152 12.80 6.34 6.47
N LYS A 153 14.06 6.52 6.93
CA LYS A 153 14.36 7.10 8.25
C LYS A 153 14.16 8.61 8.32
N TYR A 154 14.14 9.30 7.17
CA TYR A 154 14.26 10.76 7.14
C TYR A 154 12.97 11.47 6.74
N ARG A 155 12.07 10.80 6.02
CA ARG A 155 10.85 11.43 5.49
C ARG A 155 9.76 10.42 5.14
N PRO A 156 8.50 10.89 5.03
CA PRO A 156 7.40 10.07 4.51
C PRO A 156 7.70 9.64 3.07
N VAL A 157 7.27 8.44 2.71
CA VAL A 157 7.40 7.91 1.35
C VAL A 157 6.05 7.52 0.79
N TYR A 158 5.92 7.64 -0.52
CA TYR A 158 4.77 7.13 -1.24
C TYR A 158 5.04 5.70 -1.71
N ILE A 159 4.12 4.78 -1.41
CA ILE A 159 4.13 3.41 -1.90
C ILE A 159 2.81 3.15 -2.63
N GLU A 160 2.87 2.57 -3.82
CA GLU A 160 1.70 2.20 -4.62
C GLU A 160 1.81 0.76 -5.10
N VAL A 161 0.68 0.06 -5.14
CA VAL A 161 0.53 -1.21 -5.86
C VAL A 161 -0.46 -1.00 -6.98
N GLU A 162 0.00 -1.12 -8.23
CA GLU A 162 -0.81 -1.05 -9.45
C GLU A 162 -0.93 -2.46 -10.04
N GLY A 163 -2.13 -2.92 -10.37
CA GLY A 163 -2.30 -4.21 -11.04
C GLY A 163 -3.76 -4.59 -11.26
N LYS A 164 -3.97 -5.87 -11.57
CA LYS A 164 -5.29 -6.49 -11.74
C LYS A 164 -5.42 -7.67 -10.77
N PRO A 165 -5.68 -7.40 -9.48
CA PRO A 165 -5.82 -8.48 -8.51
C PRO A 165 -7.02 -9.33 -8.89
N LYS A 166 -6.84 -10.64 -8.82
CA LYS A 166 -7.93 -11.60 -8.92
C LYS A 166 -8.02 -12.37 -7.62
N VAL A 167 -9.23 -12.59 -7.16
CA VAL A 167 -9.49 -13.57 -6.10
C VAL A 167 -10.28 -14.69 -6.71
N HIS A 168 -9.85 -15.93 -6.49
CA HIS A 168 -10.62 -17.10 -6.85
C HIS A 168 -10.49 -18.12 -5.72
N ASN A 169 -11.62 -18.59 -5.18
CA ASN A 169 -11.64 -19.56 -4.07
C ASN A 169 -10.77 -19.13 -2.87
N LYS A 170 -10.88 -17.86 -2.46
CA LYS A 170 -10.13 -17.25 -1.32
C LYS A 170 -8.61 -17.21 -1.51
N GLN A 171 -8.12 -17.46 -2.72
CA GLN A 171 -6.73 -17.26 -3.09
C GLN A 171 -6.63 -15.98 -3.92
N ILE A 172 -5.74 -15.09 -3.52
CA ILE A 172 -5.39 -13.92 -4.33
C ILE A 172 -4.33 -14.32 -5.36
N SER A 173 -4.48 -13.82 -6.58
CA SER A 173 -3.43 -13.81 -7.58
C SER A 173 -3.19 -12.38 -8.05
N LEU A 174 -1.91 -12.04 -8.11
CA LEU A 174 -1.41 -10.80 -8.68
C LEU A 174 -0.68 -11.19 -9.96
N ASP A 175 -1.08 -10.61 -11.09
CA ASP A 175 -0.46 -10.96 -12.36
C ASP A 175 0.96 -10.36 -12.50
N GLU A 176 1.69 -10.84 -13.51
CA GLU A 176 3.04 -10.36 -13.84
C GLU A 176 3.09 -8.89 -14.27
N THR A 177 1.93 -8.27 -14.56
CA THR A 177 1.82 -6.82 -14.85
C THR A 177 1.72 -5.98 -13.59
N THR A 178 1.54 -6.61 -12.42
CA THR A 178 1.52 -5.92 -11.13
C THR A 178 2.85 -5.21 -10.89
N ARG A 179 2.78 -3.94 -10.49
CA ARG A 179 3.92 -3.08 -10.18
C ARG A 179 3.78 -2.55 -8.77
N VAL A 180 4.91 -2.50 -8.06
CA VAL A 180 5.04 -1.81 -6.78
C VAL A 180 5.86 -0.55 -7.02
N LYS A 181 5.31 0.62 -6.73
CA LYS A 181 6.00 1.90 -6.87
C LYS A 181 6.45 2.43 -5.51
N LEU A 182 7.65 3.00 -5.46
CA LEU A 182 8.20 3.76 -4.34
C LEU A 182 8.61 5.15 -4.86
N GLY A 183 7.81 6.16 -4.56
CA GLY A 183 7.91 7.45 -5.27
C GLY A 183 7.68 7.24 -6.77
N SER A 184 8.62 7.67 -7.61
CA SER A 184 8.57 7.41 -9.06
C SER A 184 9.26 6.11 -9.52
N LEU A 185 9.88 5.36 -8.60
CA LEU A 185 10.51 4.08 -8.94
C LEU A 185 9.44 3.00 -9.05
N SER A 186 9.37 2.30 -10.18
CA SER A 186 8.42 1.19 -10.40
C SER A 186 9.15 -0.14 -10.47
N LEU A 187 8.74 -1.10 -9.65
CA LEU A 187 9.36 -2.42 -9.51
C LEU A 187 8.35 -3.54 -9.82
N THR A 188 8.83 -4.67 -10.32
CA THR A 188 8.00 -5.88 -10.48
C THR A 188 7.85 -6.60 -9.13
N LEU A 189 6.85 -7.49 -9.00
CA LEU A 189 6.77 -8.37 -7.83
C LEU A 189 8.01 -9.24 -7.67
N SER A 190 8.61 -9.70 -8.78
CA SER A 190 9.86 -10.46 -8.76
C SER A 190 11.03 -9.66 -8.17
N ASP A 191 11.15 -8.37 -8.51
CA ASP A 191 12.14 -7.48 -7.88
C ASP A 191 11.88 -7.35 -6.37
N MET A 192 10.61 -7.27 -5.97
CA MET A 192 10.21 -7.20 -4.57
C MET A 192 10.66 -8.46 -3.79
N TYR A 193 10.47 -9.64 -4.37
CA TYR A 193 10.90 -10.90 -3.75
C TYR A 193 12.42 -11.03 -3.68
N GLN A 194 13.12 -10.76 -4.79
CA GLN A 194 14.56 -10.95 -4.87
C GLN A 194 15.37 -9.92 -4.07
N ARG A 195 14.97 -8.63 -4.13
CA ARG A 195 15.77 -7.54 -3.57
C ARG A 195 15.40 -7.22 -2.13
N PHE A 196 14.14 -7.41 -1.75
CA PHE A 196 13.64 -7.07 -0.41
C PHE A 196 13.34 -8.30 0.44
N GLY A 197 13.56 -9.51 -0.09
CA GLY A 197 13.39 -10.76 0.65
C GLY A 197 11.93 -11.04 1.02
N LEU A 198 11.00 -10.54 0.22
CA LEU A 198 9.57 -10.84 0.38
C LEU A 198 9.30 -12.27 -0.11
N ASP A 199 8.54 -13.02 0.66
CA ASP A 199 8.15 -14.39 0.33
C ASP A 199 6.74 -14.39 -0.25
N GLU A 200 6.62 -14.78 -1.51
CA GLU A 200 5.34 -14.86 -2.24
C GLU A 200 4.32 -15.76 -1.53
N LYS A 201 4.76 -16.92 -1.02
CA LYS A 201 3.86 -17.87 -0.34
C LYS A 201 3.34 -17.29 0.96
N ARG A 202 4.20 -16.62 1.73
CA ARG A 202 3.79 -15.94 2.97
C ARG A 202 2.81 -14.81 2.68
N LEU A 203 3.06 -14.00 1.65
CA LEU A 203 2.15 -12.93 1.25
C LEU A 203 0.77 -13.49 0.89
N ASN A 204 0.71 -14.49 0.02
CA ASN A 204 -0.55 -15.11 -0.41
C ASN A 204 -1.29 -15.75 0.76
N GLN A 205 -0.56 -16.39 1.69
CA GLN A 205 -1.16 -16.99 2.89
C GLN A 205 -1.71 -15.91 3.84
N GLN A 206 -1.01 -14.80 4.03
CA GLN A 206 -1.47 -13.71 4.89
C GLN A 206 -2.73 -13.04 4.31
N VAL A 207 -2.76 -12.76 3.00
CA VAL A 207 -3.96 -12.24 2.34
C VAL A 207 -5.12 -13.22 2.45
N ALA A 208 -4.90 -14.51 2.17
CA ALA A 208 -5.94 -15.53 2.30
C ALA A 208 -6.50 -15.64 3.73
N ASN A 209 -5.66 -15.43 4.75
CA ASN A 209 -6.09 -15.41 6.15
C ASN A 209 -6.97 -14.21 6.46
N GLU A 210 -6.66 -13.02 5.93
CA GLU A 210 -7.52 -11.84 6.10
C GLU A 210 -8.85 -12.00 5.37
N LEU A 211 -8.86 -12.56 4.15
CA LEU A 211 -10.10 -12.84 3.41
C LEU A 211 -11.03 -13.80 4.17
N LYS A 212 -10.49 -14.77 4.93
CA LYS A 212 -11.28 -15.69 5.77
C LYS A 212 -11.95 -15.02 6.96
N LYS A 213 -11.45 -13.87 7.42
CA LYS A 213 -12.04 -13.12 8.54
C LYS A 213 -13.23 -12.25 8.11
N LEU A 214 -13.47 -12.12 6.81
CA LEU A 214 -14.58 -11.32 6.31
C LEU A 214 -15.92 -11.94 6.72
N PRO A 215 -16.93 -11.11 7.06
CA PRO A 215 -18.25 -11.57 7.50
C PRO A 215 -19.13 -12.16 6.36
N VAL A 216 -18.57 -12.24 5.16
CA VAL A 216 -19.21 -12.62 3.90
C VAL A 216 -18.29 -13.53 3.11
N GLU A 217 -18.84 -14.56 2.46
CA GLU A 217 -18.06 -15.42 1.59
C GLU A 217 -17.81 -14.72 0.25
N VAL A 218 -16.56 -14.37 0.00
CA VAL A 218 -16.10 -13.84 -1.29
C VAL A 218 -15.51 -15.01 -2.08
N LYS A 219 -16.15 -15.33 -3.21
CA LYS A 219 -15.68 -16.38 -4.13
C LYS A 219 -14.75 -15.85 -5.19
N ASP A 220 -15.11 -14.71 -5.76
CA ASP A 220 -14.44 -14.13 -6.92
C ASP A 220 -14.32 -12.60 -6.78
N VAL A 221 -13.17 -12.06 -7.17
CA VAL A 221 -12.93 -10.61 -7.27
C VAL A 221 -12.17 -10.33 -8.55
N GLU A 222 -12.64 -9.37 -9.34
CA GLU A 222 -11.97 -8.94 -10.56
C GLU A 222 -12.21 -7.44 -10.81
N VAL A 223 -11.25 -6.78 -11.47
CA VAL A 223 -11.41 -5.40 -11.94
C VAL A 223 -12.11 -5.42 -13.31
N MET A 224 -13.26 -4.75 -13.41
CA MET A 224 -14.02 -4.62 -14.67
C MET A 224 -14.28 -3.14 -14.96
N GLY A 225 -13.62 -2.61 -16.00
CA GLY A 225 -13.64 -1.18 -16.29
C GLY A 225 -13.08 -0.37 -15.13
N ASP A 226 -13.86 0.58 -14.63
CA ASP A 226 -13.47 1.47 -13.52
C ASP A 226 -14.04 1.02 -12.16
N ARG A 227 -14.40 -0.26 -12.04
CA ARG A 227 -15.01 -0.85 -10.84
C ARG A 227 -14.32 -2.14 -10.43
N LEU A 228 -14.28 -2.39 -9.12
CA LEU A 228 -13.94 -3.70 -8.57
C LEU A 228 -15.22 -4.49 -8.38
N VAL A 229 -15.31 -5.66 -9.00
CA VAL A 229 -16.47 -6.53 -8.94
C VAL A 229 -16.19 -7.66 -7.97
N VAL A 230 -17.07 -7.83 -6.98
CA VAL A 230 -16.97 -8.87 -5.95
C VAL A 230 -18.18 -9.78 -6.06
N ARG A 231 -17.93 -11.11 -6.06
CA ARG A 231 -18.96 -12.15 -6.19
C ARG A 231 -18.88 -13.16 -5.05
N GLY A 232 -20.04 -13.68 -4.66
CA GLY A 232 -20.23 -14.60 -3.52
C GLY A 232 -20.69 -15.99 -3.88
#